data_AF-A0A1Z5KLN7-F1
#
_entry.id   AF-A0A1Z5KLN7-F1
#
_cell.length_a   1.000
_cell.length_b   1.000
_cell.length_c   1.000
_cell.angle_alpha   90.00
_cell.angle_beta   90.00
_cell.angle_gamma   90.00
#
_symmetry.space_group_name_H-M   'P 1'
#
loop_
_entity.id
_entity.type
_entity.pdbx_description
1 polymer ?
#
loop_
_entity_poly.entity_id
_entity_poly.type
_entity_poly.pdbx_seq_one_letter_code
_entity_poly.pdbx_strand_id
1 'polypeptide(L)'
;MVRISFPRPKSAAARANALGEYVFRHKIVLWAVVAGLITLSQLSSYSRNLTSMTRGSNRQAMELAQQQCRFFLAESAIPRSDLGIFTAIDIAKGEQTQSMPDICIYVADTPSGTDFHTHSWAGSVFMGRYEGQNSRGACEGVATLVNTMPDSVNAAELVPFQVHTNAGLKRDQNPGAGAITHYYGVTSKARRNVAAGSEITIDYGDWHYESDRQYVAPVHTPEWVRKHGMCIDHIEIRQALDPEMGRGAFARRFLPRGSVVAPAPLQTFKNRNDFAQQEPEALFVNYCFQPSGTNILLFPYGPGVNLINHSSEKANVKLQWSTNAQNHRHWLDLPLNKFWEMVYPGALILDVVALRDIQPGEELYLDYGPEWEAAWQAHVGGWEANTEPYVYPADMDLTEPFRTLEEQKKDPYPSNLATVCFEGQWDIEENKPVDWTEPTFWTDGMLYCHILKREKGSNTGSYLYEVSLGYRKEPHPLDDRRYISRKVPHKAIMFVDKPYKSDMHLKDSFRHPIGIPDELIPEHWRVTAVQ
;
A
#
# COMPACT_ATOMS: atom_id res chain seq x y z
N MET A 1 -21.87 -48.06 26.38
CA MET A 1 -21.97 -48.96 25.21
C MET A 1 -22.74 -48.24 24.12
N VAL A 2 -22.06 -47.75 23.09
CA VAL A 2 -22.69 -47.28 21.85
C VAL A 2 -22.09 -48.13 20.72
N ARG A 3 -22.93 -48.95 20.08
CA ARG A 3 -22.53 -49.79 18.94
C ARG A 3 -22.69 -48.95 17.67
N ILE A 4 -21.57 -48.51 17.10
CA ILE A 4 -21.55 -47.90 15.77
C ILE A 4 -21.28 -49.01 14.76
N SER A 5 -22.27 -49.34 13.94
CA SER A 5 -22.13 -50.30 12.84
C SER A 5 -21.78 -49.57 11.54
N PHE A 6 -20.63 -49.89 10.96
CA PHE A 6 -20.27 -49.41 9.62
C PHE A 6 -20.71 -50.42 8.54
N PRO A 7 -21.15 -49.95 7.36
CA PRO A 7 -21.49 -50.83 6.25
C PRO A 7 -20.26 -51.61 5.76
N ARG A 8 -20.40 -52.92 5.56
CA ARG A 8 -19.32 -53.78 5.04
C ARG A 8 -19.03 -53.41 3.57
N PRO A 9 -17.77 -53.08 3.20
CA PRO A 9 -17.42 -52.84 1.81
C PRO A 9 -17.58 -54.11 0.96
N LYS A 10 -18.13 -53.94 -0.25
CA LYS A 10 -18.53 -55.03 -1.16
C LYS A 10 -17.38 -55.71 -1.92
N SER A 11 -16.14 -55.23 -1.83
CA SER A 11 -14.99 -55.84 -2.50
C SER A 11 -13.71 -55.82 -1.66
N ALA A 12 -12.81 -56.76 -1.93
CA ALA A 12 -11.49 -56.85 -1.29
C ALA A 12 -10.64 -55.59 -1.53
N ALA A 13 -10.73 -54.97 -2.71
CA ALA A 13 -10.04 -53.72 -3.04
C ALA A 13 -10.54 -52.54 -2.20
N ALA A 14 -11.85 -52.46 -1.91
CA ALA A 14 -12.41 -51.41 -1.07
C ALA A 14 -11.99 -51.57 0.41
N ARG A 15 -11.77 -52.80 0.88
CA ARG A 15 -11.24 -53.06 2.24
C ARG A 15 -9.78 -52.64 2.36
N ALA A 16 -8.97 -52.86 1.33
CA ALA A 16 -7.57 -52.44 1.32
C ALA A 16 -7.42 -50.91 1.33
N ASN A 17 -8.25 -50.18 0.58
CA ASN A 17 -8.25 -48.71 0.58
C ASN A 17 -8.69 -48.11 1.92
N ALA A 18 -9.78 -48.62 2.52
CA ALA A 18 -10.27 -48.13 3.82
C ALA A 18 -9.27 -48.41 4.96
N LEU A 19 -8.57 -49.55 4.91
CA LEU A 19 -7.52 -49.89 5.87
C LEU A 19 -6.28 -49.00 5.68
N GLY A 20 -5.91 -48.68 4.44
CA GLY A 20 -4.81 -47.76 4.12
C GLY A 20 -5.06 -46.34 4.64
N GLU A 21 -6.28 -45.81 4.47
CA GLU A 21 -6.66 -44.50 5.01
C GLU A 21 -6.63 -44.47 6.55
N TYR A 22 -7.10 -45.54 7.20
CA TYR A 22 -7.13 -45.66 8.66
C TYR A 22 -5.72 -45.73 9.27
N VAL A 23 -4.83 -46.53 8.68
CA VAL A 23 -3.44 -46.72 9.13
C VAL A 23 -2.60 -45.43 8.97
N PHE A 24 -2.85 -44.66 7.91
CA PHE A 24 -2.14 -43.40 7.66
C PHE A 24 -2.60 -42.27 8.58
N ARG A 25 -3.90 -42.15 8.87
CA ARG A 25 -4.43 -41.17 9.84
C ARG A 25 -3.94 -41.41 11.29
N HIS A 26 -3.49 -42.61 11.63
CA HIS A 26 -3.13 -42.99 13.01
C HIS A 26 -1.62 -43.28 13.23
N LYS A 27 -0.71 -42.88 12.32
CA LYS A 27 0.75 -43.11 12.43
C LYS A 27 1.16 -44.59 12.65
N ILE A 28 0.45 -45.56 12.07
CA ILE A 28 0.77 -47.02 12.20
C ILE A 28 1.48 -47.55 10.94
N VAL A 29 2.31 -46.74 10.28
CA VAL A 29 2.94 -47.12 9.00
C VAL A 29 4.08 -48.12 9.18
N LEU A 30 4.84 -48.02 10.29
CA LEU A 30 6.00 -48.87 10.53
C LEU A 30 5.63 -50.34 10.84
N TRP A 31 4.52 -50.55 11.55
CA TRP A 31 4.03 -51.89 11.92
C TRP A 31 3.46 -52.68 10.74
N ALA A 32 2.80 -52.02 9.80
CA ALA A 32 2.23 -52.67 8.62
C ALA A 32 3.30 -53.15 7.62
N VAL A 33 4.45 -52.46 7.56
CA VAL A 33 5.61 -52.85 6.74
C VAL A 33 6.34 -54.04 7.37
N VAL A 34 6.55 -54.02 8.70
CA VAL A 34 7.21 -55.12 9.43
C VAL A 34 6.36 -56.40 9.44
N ALA A 35 5.03 -56.28 9.42
CA ALA A 35 4.12 -57.43 9.34
C ALA A 35 3.94 -58.01 7.91
N GLY A 36 4.63 -57.48 6.89
CA GLY A 36 4.54 -57.97 5.51
C GLY A 36 3.20 -57.70 4.81
N LEU A 37 2.34 -56.83 5.37
CA LEU A 37 1.00 -56.56 4.86
C LEU A 37 0.99 -55.54 3.70
N ILE A 38 2.05 -54.74 3.57
CA ILE A 38 2.22 -53.77 2.47
C ILE A 38 3.67 -53.79 2.02
N THR A 39 3.92 -54.03 0.74
CA THR A 39 5.27 -54.01 0.17
C THR A 39 5.79 -52.57 -0.01
N LEU A 40 7.11 -52.38 0.07
CA LEU A 40 7.77 -51.07 -0.16
C LEU A 40 7.39 -50.44 -1.51
N SER A 41 7.14 -51.26 -2.54
CA SER A 41 6.69 -50.81 -3.86
C SER A 41 5.25 -50.28 -3.84
N GLN A 42 4.35 -50.90 -3.07
CA GLN A 42 2.98 -50.43 -2.87
C GLN A 42 2.94 -49.10 -2.10
N LEU A 43 3.77 -48.92 -1.07
CA LEU A 43 3.92 -47.64 -0.37
C LEU A 43 4.46 -46.52 -1.28
N SER A 44 5.45 -46.84 -2.13
CA SER A 44 5.98 -45.89 -3.12
C SER A 44 4.92 -45.49 -4.16
N SER A 45 4.11 -46.43 -4.62
CA SER A 45 3.00 -46.16 -5.55
C SER A 45 1.88 -45.34 -4.89
N TYR A 46 1.52 -45.64 -3.64
CA TYR A 46 0.50 -44.90 -2.90
C TYR A 46 0.95 -43.47 -2.59
N SER A 47 2.21 -43.29 -2.18
CA SER A 47 2.82 -41.97 -1.97
C SER A 47 2.84 -41.14 -3.27
N ARG A 48 3.22 -41.75 -4.40
CA ARG A 48 3.16 -41.10 -5.72
C ARG A 48 1.74 -40.72 -6.13
N ASN A 49 0.75 -41.58 -5.88
CA ASN A 49 -0.65 -41.30 -6.18
C ASN A 49 -1.23 -40.21 -5.29
N LEU A 50 -0.95 -40.20 -3.98
CA LEU A 50 -1.34 -39.12 -3.08
C LEU A 50 -0.70 -37.78 -3.48
N THR A 51 0.59 -37.79 -3.82
CA THR A 51 1.30 -36.58 -4.29
C THR A 51 0.73 -36.08 -5.61
N SER A 52 0.32 -36.98 -6.51
CA SER A 52 -0.34 -36.64 -7.77
C SER A 52 -1.75 -36.06 -7.53
N MET A 53 -2.53 -36.65 -6.63
CA MET A 53 -3.86 -36.17 -6.27
C MET A 53 -3.83 -34.81 -5.55
N THR A 54 -2.89 -34.59 -4.62
CA THR A 54 -2.72 -33.29 -3.96
C THR A 54 -2.22 -32.22 -4.94
N ARG A 55 -1.31 -32.56 -5.87
CA ARG A 55 -0.91 -31.64 -6.96
C ARG A 55 -2.07 -31.28 -7.88
N GLY A 56 -2.92 -32.24 -8.24
CA GLY A 56 -4.12 -31.99 -9.05
C GLY A 56 -5.13 -31.08 -8.34
N SER A 57 -5.37 -31.32 -7.05
CA SER A 57 -6.24 -30.49 -6.21
C SER A 57 -5.71 -29.06 -6.04
N ASN A 58 -4.41 -28.90 -5.80
CA ASN A 58 -3.80 -27.58 -5.62
C ASN A 58 -3.85 -26.76 -6.91
N ARG A 59 -3.61 -27.39 -8.07
CA ARG A 59 -3.70 -26.71 -9.36
C ARG A 59 -5.12 -26.20 -9.62
N GLN A 60 -6.14 -27.01 -9.36
CA GLN A 60 -7.53 -26.59 -9.50
C GLN A 60 -7.89 -25.44 -8.55
N ALA A 61 -7.41 -25.48 -7.31
CA ALA A 61 -7.63 -24.41 -6.35
C ALA A 61 -6.93 -23.11 -6.76
N MET A 62 -5.71 -23.18 -7.31
CA MET A 62 -5.01 -22.01 -7.87
C MET A 62 -5.75 -21.43 -9.08
N GLU A 63 -6.22 -22.28 -9.99
CA GLU A 63 -7.02 -21.86 -11.15
C GLU A 63 -8.32 -21.19 -10.70
N LEU A 64 -8.99 -21.70 -9.67
CA LEU A 64 -10.18 -21.09 -9.10
C LEU A 64 -9.90 -19.73 -8.45
N ALA A 65 -8.81 -19.61 -7.68
CA ALA A 65 -8.41 -18.35 -7.07
C ALA A 65 -8.14 -17.27 -8.13
N GLN A 66 -7.48 -17.64 -9.23
CA GLN A 66 -7.22 -16.78 -10.38
C GLN A 66 -8.52 -16.38 -11.10
N GLN A 67 -9.48 -17.30 -11.26
CA GLN A 67 -10.77 -17.01 -11.89
C GLN A 67 -11.62 -16.00 -11.11
N GLN A 68 -11.51 -16.00 -9.78
CA GLN A 68 -12.24 -15.07 -8.94
C GLN A 68 -11.58 -13.67 -8.91
N CYS A 69 -10.34 -13.54 -9.38
CA CYS A 69 -9.60 -12.28 -9.31
C CYS A 69 -10.21 -11.23 -10.24
N ARG A 70 -10.41 -10.02 -9.71
CA ARG A 70 -11.04 -8.92 -10.45
C ARG A 70 -10.03 -8.01 -11.14
N PHE A 71 -8.86 -7.81 -10.52
CA PHE A 71 -7.84 -6.89 -10.99
C PHE A 71 -6.50 -7.60 -11.14
N PHE A 72 -5.82 -7.29 -12.23
CA PHE A 72 -4.57 -7.93 -12.61
C PHE A 72 -3.53 -6.89 -12.95
N LEU A 73 -2.28 -7.20 -12.63
CA LEU A 73 -1.11 -6.51 -13.13
C LEU A 73 -0.54 -7.32 -14.30
N ALA A 74 -0.42 -6.72 -15.48
CA ALA A 74 0.08 -7.39 -16.68
C ALA A 74 0.87 -6.40 -17.54
N GLU A 75 1.46 -6.88 -18.65
CA GLU A 75 2.03 -5.99 -19.67
C GLU A 75 0.97 -4.98 -20.13
N SER A 76 1.32 -3.70 -20.14
CA SER A 76 0.44 -2.62 -20.57
C SER A 76 0.11 -2.76 -22.06
N ALA A 77 -1.13 -2.45 -22.42
CA ALA A 77 -1.54 -2.34 -23.82
C ALA A 77 -1.10 -1.00 -24.43
N ILE A 78 -0.54 -0.09 -23.62
CA ILE A 78 0.13 1.12 -24.08
C ILE A 78 1.58 0.76 -24.48
N PRO A 79 1.99 1.01 -25.74
CA PRO A 79 3.33 0.65 -26.18
C PRO A 79 4.44 1.28 -25.35
N ARG A 80 5.31 0.44 -24.77
CA ARG A 80 6.47 0.83 -23.94
C ARG A 80 6.11 1.41 -22.56
N SER A 81 4.93 1.10 -22.04
CA SER A 81 4.50 1.50 -20.68
C SER A 81 4.69 0.40 -19.63
N ASP A 82 5.48 -0.63 -19.94
CA ASP A 82 5.82 -1.74 -19.03
C ASP A 82 4.58 -2.44 -18.44
N LEU A 83 4.28 -2.25 -17.16
CA LEU A 83 3.14 -2.86 -16.48
C LEU A 83 1.92 -1.94 -16.47
N GLY A 84 0.73 -2.53 -16.50
CA GLY A 84 -0.56 -1.84 -16.37
C GLY A 84 -1.56 -2.63 -15.54
N ILE A 85 -2.52 -1.94 -14.93
CA ILE A 85 -3.62 -2.55 -14.18
C ILE A 85 -4.78 -2.85 -15.14
N PHE A 86 -5.28 -4.08 -15.13
CA PHE A 86 -6.43 -4.50 -15.91
C PHE A 86 -7.57 -4.96 -15.03
N THR A 87 -8.80 -4.68 -15.44
CA THR A 87 -10.00 -5.33 -14.86
C THR A 87 -10.37 -6.58 -15.65
N ALA A 88 -10.80 -7.64 -14.97
CA ALA A 88 -11.37 -8.84 -15.60
C ALA A 88 -12.90 -8.88 -15.54
N ILE A 89 -13.52 -7.82 -15.02
CA ILE A 89 -14.97 -7.64 -14.93
C ILE A 89 -15.35 -6.27 -15.52
N ASP A 90 -16.63 -6.12 -15.89
CA ASP A 90 -17.17 -4.80 -16.19
C ASP A 90 -17.27 -3.97 -14.90
N ILE A 91 -16.99 -2.67 -15.00
CA ILE A 91 -17.08 -1.70 -13.91
C ILE A 91 -17.98 -0.56 -14.38
N ALA A 92 -19.05 -0.28 -13.65
CA ALA A 92 -19.94 0.81 -14.00
C ALA A 92 -19.32 2.17 -13.65
N LYS A 93 -19.71 3.22 -14.37
CA LYS A 93 -19.30 4.59 -14.03
C LYS A 93 -19.59 4.91 -12.55
N GLY A 94 -18.59 5.43 -11.86
CA GLY A 94 -18.63 5.80 -10.44
C GLY A 94 -18.31 4.65 -9.48
N GLU A 95 -18.21 3.41 -9.95
CA GLU A 95 -17.77 2.29 -9.11
C GLU A 95 -16.25 2.29 -8.92
N GLN A 96 -15.81 1.63 -7.86
CA GLN A 96 -14.41 1.51 -7.49
C GLN A 96 -13.62 0.71 -8.54
N THR A 97 -12.49 1.27 -8.99
CA THR A 97 -11.55 0.64 -9.94
C THR A 97 -10.38 -0.05 -9.26
N GLN A 98 -10.48 -0.25 -7.96
CA GLN A 98 -9.56 -1.03 -7.15
C GLN A 98 -10.32 -1.80 -6.09
N SER A 99 -9.63 -2.75 -5.47
CA SER A 99 -10.24 -3.68 -4.53
C SER A 99 -10.02 -3.33 -3.07
N MET A 100 -9.04 -2.47 -2.79
CA MET A 100 -8.72 -1.95 -1.46
C MET A 100 -8.09 -0.57 -1.61
N PRO A 101 -8.17 0.30 -0.59
CA PRO A 101 -7.51 1.60 -0.63
C PRO A 101 -5.99 1.48 -0.55
N ASP A 102 -5.31 2.42 -1.18
CA ASP A 102 -3.86 2.56 -1.14
C ASP A 102 -3.42 3.32 0.12
N ILE A 103 -2.20 3.04 0.58
CA ILE A 103 -1.43 3.94 1.45
C ILE A 103 -0.46 4.77 0.62
N CYS A 104 -0.05 5.92 1.16
CA CYS A 104 1.17 6.57 0.70
C CYS A 104 2.12 6.84 1.86
N ILE A 105 3.40 6.71 1.58
CA ILE A 105 4.48 6.91 2.53
C ILE A 105 5.18 8.20 2.15
N TYR A 106 4.96 9.24 2.93
CA TYR A 106 5.55 10.54 2.67
C TYR A 106 6.99 10.60 3.18
N VAL A 107 7.88 11.06 2.31
CA VAL A 107 9.19 11.59 2.68
C VAL A 107 9.01 13.10 2.82
N ALA A 108 9.21 13.62 4.03
CA ALA A 108 8.93 15.02 4.34
C ALA A 108 9.86 15.98 3.57
N ASP A 109 11.14 15.60 3.47
CA ASP A 109 12.14 16.28 2.67
C ASP A 109 12.76 15.32 1.65
N THR A 110 12.18 15.30 0.46
CA THR A 110 12.60 14.38 -0.60
C THR A 110 14.07 14.62 -0.98
N PRO A 111 14.92 13.58 -0.98
CA PRO A 111 16.32 13.72 -1.33
C PRO A 111 16.52 14.07 -2.80
N SER A 112 17.41 15.02 -3.06
CA SER A 112 17.84 15.38 -4.41
C SER A 112 18.73 14.30 -5.02
N GLY A 113 18.69 14.14 -6.36
CA GLY A 113 19.58 13.21 -7.07
C GLY A 113 19.16 11.74 -6.98
N THR A 114 17.97 11.47 -6.45
CA THR A 114 17.35 10.14 -6.45
C THR A 114 16.22 10.07 -7.47
N ASP A 115 15.91 8.86 -7.93
CA ASP A 115 14.77 8.60 -8.80
C ASP A 115 13.44 8.55 -8.05
N PHE A 116 13.40 8.97 -6.78
CA PHE A 116 12.18 8.96 -5.97
C PHE A 116 11.03 9.68 -6.66
N HIS A 117 11.31 10.78 -7.36
CA HIS A 117 10.34 11.58 -8.09
C HIS A 117 9.62 10.83 -9.23
N THR A 118 10.19 9.75 -9.75
CA THR A 118 9.64 9.04 -10.92
C THR A 118 8.39 8.21 -10.59
N HIS A 119 8.26 7.74 -9.34
CA HIS A 119 7.16 6.87 -8.87
C HIS A 119 6.58 7.37 -7.53
N SER A 120 6.66 8.69 -7.31
CA SER A 120 6.06 9.35 -6.16
C SER A 120 5.22 10.52 -6.61
N TRP A 121 4.21 10.84 -5.82
CA TRP A 121 3.33 11.95 -6.04
C TRP A 121 3.83 13.20 -5.35
N ALA A 122 3.59 14.36 -5.97
CA ALA A 122 3.83 15.64 -5.32
C ALA A 122 3.00 15.75 -4.03
N GLY A 123 3.52 16.43 -3.02
CA GLY A 123 2.83 16.61 -1.74
C GLY A 123 1.41 17.17 -1.85
N SER A 124 1.11 17.98 -2.87
CA SER A 124 -0.24 18.53 -3.05
C SER A 124 -1.28 17.45 -3.34
N VAL A 125 -0.91 16.38 -4.07
CA VAL A 125 -1.86 15.45 -4.68
C VAL A 125 -2.72 14.70 -3.66
N PHE A 126 -2.13 14.36 -2.53
CA PHE A 126 -2.84 13.68 -1.45
C PHE A 126 -2.54 14.31 -0.09
N MET A 127 -2.55 15.64 0.00
CA MET A 127 -2.44 16.37 1.28
C MET A 127 -1.11 16.22 2.06
N GLY A 128 -0.12 15.47 1.58
CA GLY A 128 1.18 15.38 2.28
C GLY A 128 2.08 16.61 2.13
N ARG A 129 1.67 17.66 1.41
CA ARG A 129 2.44 18.93 1.30
C ARG A 129 2.71 19.59 2.66
N TYR A 130 1.99 19.18 3.69
CA TYR A 130 2.11 19.71 5.04
C TYR A 130 3.00 18.84 5.94
N GLU A 131 3.52 17.71 5.43
CA GLU A 131 4.40 16.82 6.19
C GLU A 131 5.81 17.43 6.39
N GLY A 132 6.29 18.19 5.41
CA GLY A 132 7.63 18.81 5.40
C GLY A 132 7.79 19.88 4.32
N GLN A 133 9.02 20.33 4.04
CA GLN A 133 9.27 21.43 3.09
C GLN A 133 9.23 20.98 1.63
N ASN A 134 9.68 19.76 1.36
CA ASN A 134 9.73 19.18 0.01
C ASN A 134 9.12 17.78 -0.03
N SER A 135 7.88 17.70 0.45
CA SER A 135 7.26 16.41 0.66
C SER A 135 6.77 15.75 -0.63
N ARG A 136 7.03 14.45 -0.76
CA ARG A 136 6.49 13.57 -1.81
C ARG A 136 6.05 12.24 -1.23
N GLY A 137 4.98 11.69 -1.78
CA GLY A 137 4.37 10.46 -1.31
C GLY A 137 4.67 9.30 -2.24
N ALA A 138 5.38 8.28 -1.75
CA ALA A 138 5.46 7.00 -2.43
C ALA A 138 4.19 6.20 -2.11
N CYS A 139 3.28 6.09 -3.07
CA CYS A 139 2.04 5.35 -2.88
C CYS A 139 2.23 3.88 -3.26
N GLU A 140 1.45 2.99 -2.66
CA GLU A 140 1.33 1.63 -3.16
C GLU A 140 0.09 1.48 -4.05
N GLY A 141 0.08 0.45 -4.86
CA GLY A 141 -1.11 0.01 -5.56
C GLY A 141 -1.54 0.91 -6.71
N VAL A 142 -2.84 1.20 -6.81
CA VAL A 142 -3.42 1.80 -8.01
C VAL A 142 -2.85 3.18 -8.26
N ALA A 143 -2.65 3.99 -7.22
CA ALA A 143 -2.04 5.31 -7.34
C ALA A 143 -0.66 5.29 -8.02
N THR A 144 0.12 4.21 -7.95
CA THR A 144 1.46 4.14 -8.53
C THR A 144 1.53 3.28 -9.80
N LEU A 145 0.64 2.29 -9.94
CA LEU A 145 0.67 1.30 -11.02
C LEU A 145 -0.18 1.65 -12.24
N VAL A 146 -1.08 2.64 -12.13
CA VAL A 146 -1.89 3.05 -13.28
C VAL A 146 -1.08 3.86 -14.27
N ASN A 147 -1.23 3.56 -15.56
CA ASN A 147 -0.65 4.38 -16.62
C ASN A 147 -1.53 5.60 -16.93
N THR A 148 -0.92 6.59 -17.59
CA THR A 148 -1.62 7.81 -18.00
C THR A 148 -2.21 7.71 -19.40
N MET A 149 -3.41 8.24 -19.56
CA MET A 149 -4.10 8.45 -20.83
C MET A 149 -4.87 9.77 -20.76
N PRO A 150 -5.09 10.46 -21.89
CA PRO A 150 -5.75 11.75 -21.86
C PRO A 150 -7.20 11.61 -21.39
N ASP A 151 -7.75 12.68 -20.82
CA ASP A 151 -9.12 12.77 -20.31
C ASP A 151 -10.23 12.25 -21.24
N SER A 152 -10.03 12.30 -22.55
CA SER A 152 -10.99 11.75 -23.52
C SER A 152 -11.14 10.22 -23.45
N VAL A 153 -10.12 9.53 -22.94
CA VAL A 153 -10.08 8.06 -22.92
C VAL A 153 -9.55 7.43 -21.63
N ASN A 154 -9.21 8.19 -20.58
CA ASN A 154 -8.87 7.59 -19.29
C ASN A 154 -10.07 6.82 -18.69
N ALA A 155 -9.77 5.79 -17.91
CA ALA A 155 -10.77 4.88 -17.35
C ALA A 155 -11.25 5.33 -15.96
N ALA A 156 -10.33 5.88 -15.16
CA ALA A 156 -10.54 6.17 -13.75
C ALA A 156 -10.07 7.57 -13.38
N GLU A 157 -10.54 8.03 -12.22
CA GLU A 157 -9.96 9.16 -11.50
C GLU A 157 -9.60 8.72 -10.08
N LEU A 158 -8.47 9.21 -9.58
CA LEU A 158 -8.08 9.00 -8.20
C LEU A 158 -9.00 9.81 -7.28
N VAL A 159 -9.36 9.20 -6.16
CA VAL A 159 -10.09 9.82 -5.08
C VAL A 159 -9.11 9.90 -3.90
N PRO A 160 -8.78 11.11 -3.42
CA PRO A 160 -7.75 11.30 -2.40
C PRO A 160 -8.13 10.66 -1.05
N PHE A 161 -7.19 10.68 -0.11
CA PHE A 161 -7.33 10.03 1.19
C PHE A 161 -8.64 10.33 1.89
N GLN A 162 -9.14 9.31 2.57
CA GLN A 162 -10.29 9.43 3.46
C GLN A 162 -9.86 9.61 4.92
N VAL A 163 -8.62 9.26 5.29
CA VAL A 163 -8.22 9.12 6.70
C VAL A 163 -6.75 9.50 6.91
N HIS A 164 -6.50 10.52 7.74
CA HIS A 164 -5.17 10.84 8.29
C HIS A 164 -5.08 10.39 9.74
N THR A 165 -4.64 9.14 9.97
CA THR A 165 -4.62 8.53 11.32
C THR A 165 -3.48 7.52 11.46
N ASN A 166 -2.96 7.39 12.68
CA ASN A 166 -1.98 6.36 13.07
C ASN A 166 -2.62 4.99 13.38
N ALA A 167 -3.73 4.64 12.73
CA ALA A 167 -4.40 3.34 12.85
C ALA A 167 -4.67 2.88 14.29
N GLY A 168 -5.03 3.80 15.19
CA GLY A 168 -5.30 3.49 16.60
C GLY A 168 -4.07 3.44 17.51
N LEU A 169 -2.85 3.54 16.97
CA LEU A 169 -1.63 3.67 17.76
C LEU A 169 -1.53 5.06 18.38
N LYS A 170 -1.17 5.10 19.66
CA LYS A 170 -1.02 6.34 20.43
C LYS A 170 0.41 6.49 20.92
N ARG A 171 0.96 7.69 20.78
CA ARG A 171 2.33 8.03 21.15
C ARG A 171 2.68 7.88 22.63
N ASP A 172 1.66 7.85 23.50
CA ASP A 172 1.81 7.68 24.95
C ASP A 172 1.67 6.22 25.39
N GLN A 173 1.26 5.31 24.49
CA GLN A 173 0.91 3.92 24.84
C GLN A 173 1.62 2.88 23.99
N ASN A 174 1.88 3.18 22.71
CA ASN A 174 2.31 2.21 21.72
C ASN A 174 3.71 2.55 21.18
N PRO A 175 4.71 1.67 21.31
CA PRO A 175 6.04 1.87 20.73
C PRO A 175 6.04 1.92 19.19
N GLY A 176 4.96 1.44 18.54
CA GLY A 176 4.77 1.55 17.10
C GLY A 176 4.28 2.93 16.63
N ALA A 177 3.97 3.86 17.54
CA ALA A 177 3.51 5.18 17.15
C ALA A 177 4.58 5.93 16.32
N GLY A 178 4.19 6.44 15.16
CA GLY A 178 5.11 7.10 14.24
C GLY A 178 5.96 6.14 13.41
N ALA A 179 5.81 4.82 13.57
CA ALA A 179 6.48 3.80 12.77
C ALA A 179 5.66 3.31 11.57
N ILE A 180 4.45 3.85 11.37
CA ILE A 180 3.56 3.56 10.25
C ILE A 180 3.05 4.85 9.60
N THR A 181 2.61 4.78 8.35
CA THR A 181 2.07 5.94 7.66
C THR A 181 0.68 6.30 8.16
N HIS A 182 0.45 7.60 8.29
CA HIS A 182 -0.86 8.15 8.62
C HIS A 182 -1.79 8.24 7.41
N TYR A 183 -1.23 8.16 6.21
CA TYR A 183 -1.90 8.46 4.95
C TYR A 183 -2.47 7.20 4.32
N TYR A 184 -3.76 6.96 4.56
CA TYR A 184 -4.49 5.79 4.07
C TYR A 184 -5.83 6.19 3.48
N GLY A 185 -6.26 5.47 2.44
CA GLY A 185 -7.60 5.65 1.88
C GLY A 185 -7.61 6.30 0.50
N VAL A 186 -6.47 6.38 -0.20
CA VAL A 186 -6.51 6.74 -1.63
C VAL A 186 -7.24 5.61 -2.36
N THR A 187 -8.24 5.99 -3.14
CA THR A 187 -9.04 5.06 -3.92
C THR A 187 -9.14 5.56 -5.36
N SER A 188 -9.85 4.84 -6.21
CA SER A 188 -10.08 5.24 -7.59
C SER A 188 -11.46 4.80 -8.02
N LYS A 189 -12.11 5.61 -8.85
CA LYS A 189 -13.44 5.29 -9.39
C LYS A 189 -13.48 5.47 -10.88
N ALA A 190 -14.32 4.68 -11.54
CA ALA A 190 -14.47 4.69 -12.98
C ALA A 190 -15.14 6.00 -13.44
N ARG A 191 -14.54 6.69 -14.42
CA ARG A 191 -15.12 7.93 -15.01
C ARG A 191 -16.21 7.63 -16.03
N ARG A 192 -16.23 6.39 -16.53
CA ARG A 192 -17.13 5.84 -17.53
C ARG A 192 -17.32 4.35 -17.27
N ASN A 193 -18.20 3.69 -18.01
CA ASN A 193 -18.26 2.23 -17.96
C ASN A 193 -16.94 1.67 -18.53
N VAL A 194 -16.30 0.79 -17.78
CA VAL A 194 -15.05 0.13 -18.14
C VAL A 194 -15.34 -1.34 -18.39
N ALA A 195 -15.11 -1.81 -19.61
CA ALA A 195 -15.37 -3.20 -19.97
C ALA A 195 -14.28 -4.13 -19.41
N ALA A 196 -14.64 -5.38 -19.12
CA ALA A 196 -13.68 -6.42 -18.80
C ALA A 196 -12.56 -6.50 -19.85
N GLY A 197 -11.33 -6.63 -19.39
CA GLY A 197 -10.11 -6.63 -20.22
C GLY A 197 -9.50 -5.25 -20.46
N SER A 198 -10.17 -4.16 -20.06
CA SER A 198 -9.63 -2.80 -20.19
C SER A 198 -8.52 -2.54 -19.17
N GLU A 199 -7.52 -1.76 -19.58
CA GLU A 199 -6.51 -1.19 -18.69
C GLU A 199 -7.09 0.02 -17.96
N ILE A 200 -6.92 0.04 -16.63
CA ILE A 200 -7.25 1.16 -15.77
C ILE A 200 -6.16 2.21 -15.93
N THR A 201 -6.58 3.37 -16.45
CA THR A 201 -5.71 4.52 -16.72
C THR A 201 -6.33 5.76 -16.10
N ILE A 202 -5.47 6.70 -15.70
CA ILE A 202 -5.85 8.03 -15.19
C ILE A 202 -5.25 9.11 -16.10
N ASP A 203 -5.53 10.38 -15.86
CA ASP A 203 -4.71 11.47 -16.42
C ASP A 203 -3.81 12.01 -15.30
N TYR A 204 -2.49 11.99 -15.49
CA TYR A 204 -1.55 12.57 -14.52
C TYR A 204 -1.69 14.10 -14.41
N GLY A 205 -2.23 14.75 -15.44
CA GLY A 205 -2.45 16.20 -15.49
C GLY A 205 -1.22 17.01 -15.90
N ASP A 206 -0.01 16.44 -15.79
CA ASP A 206 1.26 17.03 -16.23
C ASP A 206 1.84 16.34 -17.47
N TRP A 207 1.16 15.30 -17.98
CA TRP A 207 1.61 14.58 -19.16
C TRP A 207 1.28 15.32 -20.45
N HIS A 208 2.26 15.42 -21.35
CA HIS A 208 2.07 16.03 -22.67
C HIS A 208 1.52 15.01 -23.68
N TYR A 209 0.26 15.20 -24.08
CA TYR A 209 -0.36 14.43 -25.16
C TYR A 209 -0.20 15.13 -26.51
N GLU A 210 0.05 14.36 -27.56
CA GLU A 210 0.13 14.83 -28.95
C GLU A 210 -1.28 15.23 -29.43
N SER A 211 -1.46 16.49 -29.82
CA SER A 211 -2.78 17.06 -30.13
C SER A 211 -3.47 16.45 -31.35
N ASP A 212 -2.71 15.92 -32.29
CA ASP A 212 -3.17 15.28 -33.53
C ASP A 212 -3.28 13.75 -33.41
N ARG A 213 -2.82 13.18 -32.30
CA ARG A 213 -2.87 11.74 -32.07
C ARG A 213 -4.24 11.32 -31.56
N GLN A 214 -4.82 10.31 -32.21
CA GLN A 214 -6.00 9.63 -31.70
C GLN A 214 -5.59 8.60 -30.64
N TYR A 215 -6.03 8.82 -29.42
CA TYR A 215 -5.83 7.87 -28.32
C TYR A 215 -7.00 6.89 -28.24
N VAL A 216 -6.69 5.63 -27.92
CA VAL A 216 -7.67 4.56 -27.75
C VAL A 216 -7.46 3.95 -26.37
N ALA A 217 -8.56 3.59 -25.70
CA ALA A 217 -8.50 2.91 -24.40
C ALA A 217 -7.66 1.63 -24.53
N PRO A 218 -6.63 1.42 -23.69
CA PRO A 218 -5.81 0.22 -23.77
C PRO A 218 -6.63 -0.99 -23.30
N VAL A 219 -6.55 -2.10 -24.04
CA VAL A 219 -7.40 -3.26 -23.79
C VAL A 219 -6.72 -4.56 -24.23
N HIS A 220 -6.92 -5.60 -23.42
CA HIS A 220 -6.71 -6.99 -23.78
C HIS A 220 -8.02 -7.77 -23.64
N THR A 221 -8.06 -9.04 -24.08
CA THR A 221 -9.24 -9.86 -23.77
C THR A 221 -9.21 -10.29 -22.29
N PRO A 222 -10.38 -10.46 -21.64
CA PRO A 222 -10.43 -10.95 -20.27
C PRO A 222 -9.71 -12.30 -20.08
N GLU A 223 -9.74 -13.18 -21.09
CA GLU A 223 -9.02 -14.46 -21.07
C GLU A 223 -7.52 -14.27 -21.12
N TRP A 224 -7.04 -13.31 -21.92
CA TRP A 224 -5.62 -12.98 -22.00
C TRP A 224 -5.12 -12.43 -20.66
N VAL A 225 -5.87 -11.50 -20.05
CA VAL A 225 -5.51 -10.89 -18.75
C VAL A 225 -5.43 -11.96 -17.67
N ARG A 226 -6.40 -12.87 -17.57
CA ARG A 226 -6.37 -13.95 -16.57
C ARG A 226 -5.20 -14.91 -16.75
N LYS A 227 -4.77 -15.12 -18.01
CA LYS A 227 -3.71 -16.06 -18.36
C LYS A 227 -2.30 -15.48 -18.14
N HIS A 228 -2.10 -14.19 -18.42
CA HIS A 228 -0.77 -13.57 -18.41
C HIS A 228 -0.56 -12.60 -17.24
N GLY A 229 -1.65 -12.10 -16.66
CA GLY A 229 -1.62 -11.16 -15.54
C GLY A 229 -1.41 -11.84 -14.19
N MET A 230 -0.85 -11.07 -13.26
CA MET A 230 -0.67 -11.40 -11.85
C MET A 230 -1.87 -10.83 -11.07
N CYS A 231 -2.56 -11.66 -10.30
CA CYS A 231 -3.68 -11.18 -9.51
C CYS A 231 -3.20 -10.19 -8.42
N ILE A 232 -3.89 -9.04 -8.31
CA ILE A 232 -3.62 -8.01 -7.30
C ILE A 232 -4.81 -7.77 -6.37
N ASP A 233 -5.70 -8.76 -6.27
CA ASP A 233 -7.00 -8.68 -5.57
C ASP A 233 -7.14 -9.78 -4.50
N HIS A 234 -6.03 -10.32 -4.01
CA HIS A 234 -6.05 -11.34 -2.95
C HIS A 234 -6.06 -10.76 -1.54
N ILE A 235 -5.71 -9.49 -1.39
CA ILE A 235 -5.57 -8.82 -0.10
C ILE A 235 -6.79 -7.91 0.15
N GLU A 236 -7.18 -7.83 1.42
CA GLU A 236 -8.02 -6.76 1.97
C GLU A 236 -7.33 -6.14 3.19
N ILE A 237 -7.54 -4.85 3.43
CA ILE A 237 -6.91 -4.11 4.52
C ILE A 237 -7.89 -3.91 5.66
N ARG A 238 -7.45 -4.22 6.89
CA ARG A 238 -8.23 -4.07 8.13
C ARG A 238 -7.32 -3.61 9.27
N GLN A 239 -7.90 -3.35 10.44
CA GLN A 239 -7.09 -3.26 11.67
C GLN A 239 -6.40 -4.61 11.91
N ALA A 240 -5.10 -4.59 12.24
CA ALA A 240 -4.33 -5.77 12.59
C ALA A 240 -4.92 -6.47 13.82
N LEU A 241 -4.71 -7.79 13.95
CA LEU A 241 -5.16 -8.53 15.12
C LEU A 241 -4.35 -8.17 16.37
N ASP A 242 -3.07 -7.84 16.18
CA ASP A 242 -2.24 -7.22 17.21
C ASP A 242 -2.50 -5.71 17.22
N PRO A 243 -3.05 -5.15 18.31
CA PRO A 243 -3.34 -3.72 18.37
C PRO A 243 -2.09 -2.84 18.27
N GLU A 244 -0.88 -3.37 18.50
CA GLU A 244 0.39 -2.64 18.38
C GLU A 244 0.88 -2.47 16.93
N MET A 245 0.25 -3.14 15.97
CA MET A 245 0.67 -3.14 14.55
C MET A 245 -0.14 -2.19 13.66
N GLY A 246 -1.18 -1.55 14.19
CA GLY A 246 -2.03 -0.66 13.41
C GLY A 246 -2.86 -1.40 12.36
N ARG A 247 -2.54 -1.25 11.07
CA ARG A 247 -3.27 -1.91 9.97
C ARG A 247 -2.58 -3.21 9.57
N GLY A 248 -3.36 -4.16 9.06
CA GLY A 248 -2.88 -5.44 8.55
C GLY A 248 -3.51 -5.83 7.23
N ALA A 249 -2.80 -6.68 6.48
CA ALA A 249 -3.25 -7.31 5.26
C ALA A 249 -3.89 -8.67 5.56
N PHE A 250 -5.07 -8.92 5.02
CA PHE A 250 -5.85 -10.13 5.24
C PHE A 250 -6.15 -10.80 3.90
N ALA A 251 -6.22 -12.13 3.91
CA ALA A 251 -6.62 -12.88 2.73
C ALA A 251 -8.11 -12.66 2.42
N ARG A 252 -8.43 -12.04 1.29
CA ARG A 252 -9.83 -11.85 0.85
C ARG A 252 -10.52 -13.17 0.48
N ARG A 253 -9.74 -14.18 0.11
CA ARG A 253 -10.22 -15.48 -0.39
C ARG A 253 -9.27 -16.59 0.02
N PHE A 254 -9.63 -17.83 -0.31
CA PHE A 254 -8.77 -18.97 -0.09
C PHE A 254 -7.53 -18.87 -0.99
N LEU A 255 -6.34 -19.01 -0.40
CA LEU A 255 -5.06 -18.98 -1.10
C LEU A 255 -4.35 -20.33 -0.87
N PRO A 256 -4.22 -21.17 -1.91
CA PRO A 256 -3.54 -22.45 -1.79
C PRO A 256 -2.05 -22.26 -1.48
N ARG A 257 -1.46 -23.22 -0.78
CA ARG A 257 -0.01 -23.28 -0.59
C ARG A 257 0.74 -23.13 -1.93
N GLY A 258 1.70 -22.21 -1.94
CA GLY A 258 2.55 -21.93 -3.10
C GLY A 258 1.93 -21.00 -4.14
N SER A 259 0.70 -20.51 -3.95
CA SER A 259 0.15 -19.47 -4.81
C SER A 259 0.78 -18.11 -4.51
N VAL A 260 0.92 -17.29 -5.55
CA VAL A 260 1.23 -15.87 -5.39
C VAL A 260 0.04 -15.19 -4.71
N VAL A 261 0.31 -14.52 -3.60
CA VAL A 261 -0.63 -13.70 -2.84
C VAL A 261 -0.66 -12.29 -3.43
N ALA A 262 0.50 -11.68 -3.67
CA ALA A 262 0.58 -10.37 -4.31
C ALA A 262 1.91 -10.23 -5.05
N PRO A 263 1.92 -9.72 -6.29
CA PRO A 263 3.14 -9.24 -6.92
C PRO A 263 3.55 -7.90 -6.30
N ALA A 264 4.85 -7.69 -6.18
CA ALA A 264 5.49 -6.51 -5.63
C ALA A 264 6.58 -6.02 -6.61
N PRO A 265 6.20 -5.28 -7.66
CA PRO A 265 7.17 -4.54 -8.46
C PRO A 265 7.97 -3.59 -7.58
N LEU A 266 9.24 -3.42 -7.90
CA LEU A 266 10.19 -2.71 -7.05
C LEU A 266 10.66 -1.41 -7.68
N GLN A 267 10.66 -0.35 -6.88
CA GLN A 267 11.51 0.80 -7.12
C GLN A 267 12.78 0.62 -6.29
N THR A 268 13.93 0.82 -6.93
CA THR A 268 15.22 0.50 -6.31
C THR A 268 16.04 1.76 -6.07
N PHE A 269 16.58 1.88 -4.86
CA PHE A 269 17.44 2.99 -4.46
C PHE A 269 18.81 2.47 -4.06
N LYS A 270 19.84 3.13 -4.57
CA LYS A 270 21.23 2.69 -4.38
C LYS A 270 21.71 2.82 -2.95
N ASN A 271 21.22 3.82 -2.22
CA ASN A 271 21.74 4.18 -0.91
C ASN A 271 20.65 4.62 0.05
N ARG A 272 20.44 3.84 1.11
CA ARG A 272 19.56 4.15 2.24
C ARG A 272 19.87 5.52 2.85
N ASN A 273 21.14 5.93 2.88
CA ASN A 273 21.55 7.20 3.48
C ASN A 273 20.93 8.42 2.79
N ASP A 274 20.43 8.29 1.56
CA ASP A 274 19.68 9.35 0.90
C ASP A 274 18.39 9.69 1.67
N PHE A 275 17.82 8.74 2.42
CA PHE A 275 16.60 8.92 3.23
C PHE A 275 16.87 9.22 4.71
N ALA A 276 18.14 9.25 5.12
CA ALA A 276 18.60 9.57 6.46
C ALA A 276 19.06 11.04 6.60
N GLN A 277 18.63 11.93 5.71
CA GLN A 277 18.99 13.36 5.71
C GLN A 277 18.21 14.19 6.74
N GLN A 278 17.31 13.56 7.49
CA GLN A 278 16.49 14.16 8.55
C GLN A 278 16.53 13.26 9.80
N GLU A 279 16.23 13.85 10.96
CA GLU A 279 16.06 13.13 12.23
C GLU A 279 14.61 13.24 12.71
N PRO A 280 13.89 12.11 12.91
CA PRO A 280 14.31 10.74 12.59
C PRO A 280 14.46 10.51 11.07
N GLU A 281 15.17 9.44 10.70
CA GLU A 281 15.24 8.93 9.31
C GLU A 281 13.83 8.83 8.71
N ALA A 282 13.70 9.04 7.39
CA ALA A 282 12.38 9.04 6.76
C ALA A 282 11.65 7.71 6.99
N LEU A 283 10.36 7.79 7.35
CA LEU A 283 9.48 6.62 7.56
C LEU A 283 9.52 5.63 6.38
N PHE A 284 9.77 6.13 5.17
CA PHE A 284 9.94 5.37 3.94
C PHE A 284 10.78 4.10 4.09
N VAL A 285 11.83 4.12 4.91
CA VAL A 285 12.70 2.95 5.10
C VAL A 285 11.97 1.76 5.72
N ASN A 286 10.97 1.98 6.59
CA ASN A 286 10.19 0.89 7.20
C ASN A 286 9.41 0.05 6.18
N TYR A 287 9.18 0.63 5.00
CA TYR A 287 8.43 0.05 3.92
C TYR A 287 9.33 -0.46 2.79
N CYS A 288 10.65 -0.47 3.00
CA CYS A 288 11.60 -0.98 2.01
C CYS A 288 12.15 -2.33 2.44
N PHE A 289 12.41 -3.21 1.46
CA PHE A 289 13.24 -4.38 1.66
C PHE A 289 14.72 -4.00 1.50
N GLN A 290 15.59 -4.53 2.37
CA GLN A 290 17.04 -4.32 2.31
C GLN A 290 17.76 -5.68 2.28
N PRO A 291 18.57 -5.97 1.24
CA PRO A 291 19.52 -7.08 1.28
C PRO A 291 20.57 -6.83 2.39
N SER A 292 20.74 -7.81 3.28
CA SER A 292 21.70 -7.70 4.39
C SER A 292 23.11 -7.39 3.88
N GLY A 293 23.82 -6.55 4.63
CA GLY A 293 25.15 -6.03 4.30
C GLY A 293 25.19 -4.92 3.23
N THR A 294 24.09 -4.60 2.55
CA THR A 294 24.06 -3.56 1.51
C THR A 294 23.36 -2.28 1.99
N ASN A 295 23.55 -1.15 1.31
CA ASN A 295 22.75 0.07 1.52
C ASN A 295 21.58 0.19 0.52
N ILE A 296 21.23 -0.89 -0.17
CA ILE A 296 20.19 -0.86 -1.21
C ILE A 296 18.83 -0.90 -0.55
N LEU A 297 17.91 -0.04 -0.99
CA LEU A 297 16.50 -0.14 -0.64
C LEU A 297 15.69 -0.59 -1.85
N LEU A 298 14.81 -1.56 -1.64
CA LEU A 298 13.86 -2.04 -2.64
C LEU A 298 12.46 -1.74 -2.11
N PHE A 299 11.84 -0.66 -2.61
CA PHE A 299 10.49 -0.28 -2.24
C PHE A 299 9.46 -1.05 -3.08
N PRO A 300 8.64 -1.93 -2.47
CA PRO A 300 7.55 -2.59 -3.16
C PRO A 300 6.35 -1.65 -3.28
N TYR A 301 5.85 -1.46 -4.50
CA TYR A 301 4.65 -0.65 -4.73
C TYR A 301 3.45 -1.49 -5.20
N GLY A 302 3.51 -2.81 -4.98
CA GLY A 302 2.38 -3.71 -5.18
C GLY A 302 1.24 -3.47 -4.17
N PRO A 303 -0.04 -3.56 -4.56
CA PRO A 303 -1.15 -3.25 -3.66
C PRO A 303 -1.15 -4.13 -2.39
N GLY A 304 -1.20 -3.49 -1.22
CA GLY A 304 -1.35 -4.13 0.10
C GLY A 304 -0.11 -4.87 0.62
N VAL A 305 1.01 -4.89 -0.13
CA VAL A 305 2.24 -5.59 0.27
C VAL A 305 2.87 -4.93 1.50
N ASN A 306 2.85 -3.60 1.56
CA ASN A 306 3.41 -2.83 2.67
C ASN A 306 2.59 -2.91 3.96
N LEU A 307 1.45 -3.59 3.93
CA LEU A 307 0.56 -3.78 5.07
C LEU A 307 0.57 -5.22 5.59
N ILE A 308 1.44 -6.08 5.06
CA ILE A 308 1.66 -7.43 5.59
C ILE A 308 2.60 -7.33 6.78
N ASN A 309 2.07 -7.52 8.00
CA ASN A 309 2.84 -7.33 9.23
C ASN A 309 3.88 -8.42 9.49
N HIS A 310 4.82 -8.10 10.38
CA HIS A 310 5.84 -9.04 10.84
C HIS A 310 5.26 -10.13 11.74
N SER A 311 5.67 -11.39 11.54
CA SER A 311 5.74 -12.39 12.62
C SER A 311 6.63 -13.56 12.21
N SER A 312 7.70 -13.83 12.95
CA SER A 312 8.53 -15.04 12.75
C SER A 312 7.80 -16.35 13.11
N GLU A 313 6.91 -16.31 14.10
CA GLU A 313 6.16 -17.50 14.54
C GLU A 313 4.91 -17.80 13.69
N LYS A 314 4.17 -16.75 13.30
CA LYS A 314 2.89 -16.87 12.58
C LYS A 314 3.02 -16.71 11.08
N ALA A 315 4.24 -16.51 10.56
CA ALA A 315 4.51 -16.35 9.14
C ALA A 315 3.76 -17.39 8.30
N ASN A 316 2.88 -16.90 7.43
CA ASN A 316 2.10 -17.73 6.51
C ASN A 316 2.36 -17.35 5.04
N VAL A 317 3.14 -16.30 4.80
CA VAL A 317 3.67 -15.93 3.49
C VAL A 317 5.19 -15.77 3.52
N LYS A 318 5.82 -15.79 2.36
CA LYS A 318 7.25 -15.50 2.16
C LYS A 318 7.49 -14.71 0.88
N LEU A 319 8.67 -14.10 0.77
CA LEU A 319 9.13 -13.49 -0.47
C LEU A 319 9.74 -14.53 -1.42
N GLN A 320 9.67 -14.27 -2.72
CA GLN A 320 10.49 -14.91 -3.74
C GLN A 320 10.66 -13.97 -4.94
N TRP A 321 11.73 -14.12 -5.72
CA TRP A 321 11.81 -13.45 -7.02
C TRP A 321 10.74 -13.99 -7.97
N SER A 322 10.02 -13.08 -8.64
CA SER A 322 8.92 -13.47 -9.50
C SER A 322 9.39 -14.32 -10.69
N THR A 323 8.54 -15.24 -11.11
CA THR A 323 8.73 -16.05 -12.32
C THR A 323 7.93 -15.53 -13.51
N ASN A 324 7.19 -14.43 -13.32
CA ASN A 324 6.47 -13.77 -14.40
C ASN A 324 7.43 -13.28 -15.49
N ALA A 325 6.98 -13.32 -16.75
CA ALA A 325 7.77 -12.89 -17.90
C ALA A 325 8.18 -11.41 -17.85
N GLN A 326 7.42 -10.58 -17.13
CA GLN A 326 7.72 -9.15 -16.95
C GLN A 326 8.79 -8.88 -15.89
N ASN A 327 9.19 -9.89 -15.10
CA ASN A 327 10.31 -9.73 -14.18
C ASN A 327 11.63 -9.81 -14.94
N HIS A 328 12.44 -8.75 -14.91
CA HIS A 328 13.77 -8.70 -15.54
C HIS A 328 14.81 -9.47 -14.72
N ARG A 329 14.52 -10.75 -14.45
CA ARG A 329 15.26 -11.62 -13.53
C ARG A 329 16.75 -11.76 -13.88
N HIS A 330 17.10 -11.66 -15.16
CA HIS A 330 18.48 -11.69 -15.63
C HIS A 330 19.35 -10.55 -15.07
N TRP A 331 18.74 -9.49 -14.52
CA TRP A 331 19.47 -8.41 -13.84
C TRP A 331 20.01 -8.82 -12.48
N LEU A 332 19.43 -9.84 -11.85
CA LEU A 332 19.95 -10.40 -10.60
C LEU A 332 21.31 -11.07 -10.81
N ASP A 333 21.64 -11.47 -12.05
CA ASP A 333 22.94 -12.04 -12.40
C ASP A 333 24.03 -10.97 -12.61
N LEU A 334 23.67 -9.68 -12.57
CA LEU A 334 24.60 -8.58 -12.78
C LEU A 334 25.29 -8.16 -11.48
N PRO A 335 26.60 -7.84 -11.52
CA PRO A 335 27.25 -7.08 -10.46
C PRO A 335 26.59 -5.71 -10.25
N LEU A 336 26.63 -5.18 -9.02
CA LEU A 336 25.88 -3.95 -8.66
C LEU A 336 26.19 -2.75 -9.54
N ASN A 337 27.45 -2.54 -9.92
CA ASN A 337 27.81 -1.43 -10.82
C ASN A 337 27.10 -1.53 -12.18
N LYS A 338 26.90 -2.74 -12.71
CA LYS A 338 26.17 -2.99 -13.95
C LYS A 338 24.67 -3.00 -13.76
N PHE A 339 24.18 -3.50 -12.63
CA PHE A 339 22.78 -3.40 -12.26
C PHE A 339 22.31 -1.93 -12.34
N TRP A 340 23.04 -1.00 -11.70
CA TRP A 340 22.68 0.43 -11.72
C TRP A 340 22.78 1.12 -13.09
N GLU A 341 23.51 0.54 -14.06
CA GLU A 341 23.52 1.03 -15.45
C GLU A 341 22.27 0.58 -16.24
N MET A 342 21.64 -0.52 -15.83
CA MET A 342 20.48 -1.12 -16.50
C MET A 342 19.16 -0.69 -15.87
N VAL A 343 19.19 -0.34 -14.59
CA VAL A 343 17.99 -0.06 -13.80
C VAL A 343 17.21 1.11 -14.37
N TYR A 344 15.95 0.81 -14.67
CA TYR A 344 14.86 1.77 -14.74
C TYR A 344 13.79 1.32 -13.73
N PRO A 345 12.90 2.23 -13.32
CA PRO A 345 11.85 1.87 -12.37
C PRO A 345 10.97 0.71 -12.85
N GLY A 346 10.62 -0.22 -11.95
CA GLY A 346 9.67 -1.31 -12.22
C GLY A 346 10.22 -2.60 -12.83
N ALA A 347 11.54 -2.68 -13.02
CA ALA A 347 12.11 -3.82 -13.71
C ALA A 347 12.19 -5.13 -12.91
N LEU A 348 12.31 -5.07 -11.58
CA LEU A 348 12.34 -6.25 -10.72
C LEU A 348 11.02 -6.42 -9.98
N ILE A 349 10.59 -7.68 -9.85
CA ILE A 349 9.35 -8.04 -9.16
C ILE A 349 9.65 -9.12 -8.11
N LEU A 350 9.27 -8.86 -6.87
CA LEU A 350 9.13 -9.88 -5.84
C LEU A 350 7.68 -10.39 -5.81
N ASP A 351 7.48 -11.67 -5.58
CA ASP A 351 6.17 -12.22 -5.24
C ASP A 351 6.10 -12.46 -3.74
N VAL A 352 4.98 -12.10 -3.13
CA VAL A 352 4.56 -12.64 -1.83
C VAL A 352 3.85 -13.96 -2.10
N VAL A 353 4.28 -15.06 -1.47
CA VAL A 353 3.80 -16.42 -1.75
C VAL A 353 3.34 -17.13 -0.48
N ALA A 354 2.22 -17.84 -0.57
CA ALA A 354 1.65 -18.61 0.53
C ALA A 354 2.55 -19.79 0.93
N LEU A 355 2.95 -19.87 2.21
CA LEU A 355 3.74 -20.97 2.77
C LEU A 355 2.90 -22.23 3.02
N ARG A 356 1.60 -22.03 3.23
CA ARG A 356 0.57 -23.04 3.48
C ARG A 356 -0.75 -22.58 2.85
N ASP A 357 -1.78 -23.42 2.93
CA ASP A 357 -3.13 -22.98 2.61
C ASP A 357 -3.57 -21.88 3.61
N ILE A 358 -4.15 -20.80 3.10
CA ILE A 358 -4.63 -19.65 3.88
C ILE A 358 -6.13 -19.49 3.61
N GLN A 359 -6.92 -19.44 4.68
CA GLN A 359 -8.37 -19.26 4.62
C GLN A 359 -8.74 -17.79 4.42
N PRO A 360 -9.91 -17.50 3.80
CA PRO A 360 -10.45 -16.15 3.79
C PRO A 360 -10.54 -15.55 5.20
N GLY A 361 -10.10 -14.30 5.35
CA GLY A 361 -10.10 -13.55 6.60
C GLY A 361 -8.91 -13.84 7.54
N GLU A 362 -7.98 -14.74 7.19
CA GLU A 362 -6.72 -14.87 7.93
C GLU A 362 -5.81 -13.66 7.66
N GLU A 363 -5.17 -13.13 8.72
CA GLU A 363 -4.12 -12.12 8.58
C GLU A 363 -2.88 -12.74 7.94
N LEU A 364 -2.24 -11.98 7.05
CA LEU A 364 -1.01 -12.35 6.37
C LEU A 364 0.17 -11.86 7.21
N TYR A 365 1.09 -12.75 7.51
CA TYR A 365 2.32 -12.45 8.23
C TYR A 365 3.53 -12.84 7.41
N LEU A 366 4.49 -11.93 7.32
CA LEU A 366 5.79 -12.13 6.72
C LEU A 366 6.86 -12.16 7.82
N ASP A 367 7.82 -13.07 7.70
CA ASP A 367 9.03 -12.98 8.53
C ASP A 367 9.96 -11.91 7.94
N TYR A 368 10.22 -10.85 8.71
CA TYR A 368 11.06 -9.72 8.32
C TYR A 368 12.54 -9.98 8.59
N GLY A 369 12.86 -11.13 9.19
CA GLY A 369 14.21 -11.55 9.50
C GLY A 369 14.67 -11.16 10.91
N PRO A 370 15.73 -11.83 11.40
CA PRO A 370 16.20 -11.70 12.77
C PRO A 370 16.81 -10.33 13.08
N GLU A 371 17.39 -9.65 12.09
CA GLU A 371 17.95 -8.29 12.27
C GLU A 371 16.85 -7.29 12.60
N TRP A 372 15.74 -7.34 11.86
CA TRP A 372 14.57 -6.48 12.11
C TRP A 372 13.96 -6.78 13.49
N GLU A 373 13.77 -8.06 13.83
CA GLU A 373 13.22 -8.46 15.13
C GLU A 373 14.10 -7.97 16.28
N ALA A 374 15.41 -8.13 16.18
CA ALA A 374 16.35 -7.62 17.18
C ALA A 374 16.28 -6.09 17.33
N ALA A 375 16.18 -5.36 16.21
CA ALA A 375 16.02 -3.92 16.22
C ALA A 375 14.70 -3.48 16.87
N TRP A 376 13.59 -4.17 16.56
CA TRP A 376 12.29 -3.90 17.16
C TRP A 376 12.29 -4.17 18.67
N GLN A 377 12.85 -5.29 19.12
CA GLN A 377 12.95 -5.60 20.55
C GLN A 377 13.84 -4.58 21.29
N ALA A 378 14.94 -4.14 20.68
CA ALA A 378 15.78 -3.08 21.24
C ALA A 378 15.03 -1.74 21.34
N HIS A 379 14.26 -1.39 20.30
CA HIS A 379 13.40 -0.22 20.28
C HIS A 379 12.36 -0.28 21.40
N VAL A 380 11.57 -1.34 21.49
CA VAL A 380 10.55 -1.52 22.54
C VAL A 380 11.18 -1.49 23.93
N GLY A 381 12.35 -2.10 24.12
CA GLY A 381 13.05 -2.13 25.42
C GLY A 381 13.61 -0.77 25.86
N GLY A 382 13.85 0.15 24.92
CA GLY A 382 14.34 1.51 25.20
C GLY A 382 13.30 2.61 24.97
N TRP A 383 12.11 2.28 24.49
CA TRP A 383 11.08 3.25 24.13
C TRP A 383 10.46 3.89 25.38
N GLU A 384 10.30 5.22 25.33
CA GLU A 384 9.64 6.00 26.37
C GLU A 384 8.35 6.62 25.83
N ALA A 385 7.30 6.58 26.64
CA ALA A 385 6.01 7.17 26.29
C ALA A 385 6.14 8.68 26.06
N ASN A 386 5.73 9.14 24.88
CA ASN A 386 5.64 10.56 24.60
C ASN A 386 4.30 11.10 25.09
N THR A 387 4.35 11.97 26.10
CA THR A 387 3.16 12.57 26.74
C THR A 387 2.84 13.97 26.22
N GLU A 388 3.54 14.44 25.18
CA GLU A 388 3.24 15.74 24.57
C GLU A 388 1.83 15.73 23.97
N PRO A 389 1.00 16.75 24.27
CA PRO A 389 -0.34 16.83 23.73
C PRO A 389 -0.33 16.82 22.20
N TYR A 390 -1.14 15.95 21.62
CA TYR A 390 -1.28 15.82 20.18
C TYR A 390 -2.69 15.39 19.83
N VAL A 391 -3.21 15.94 18.74
CA VAL A 391 -4.53 15.62 18.20
C VAL A 391 -4.39 15.33 16.73
N TYR A 392 -4.86 14.17 16.28
CA TYR A 392 -4.87 13.87 14.86
C TYR A 392 -5.86 14.80 14.13
N PRO A 393 -5.53 15.29 12.92
CA PRO A 393 -6.46 16.09 12.14
C PRO A 393 -7.83 15.43 11.94
N ALA A 394 -7.87 14.10 11.82
CA ALA A 394 -9.10 13.32 11.66
C ALA A 394 -9.97 13.25 12.93
N ASP A 395 -9.41 13.54 14.11
CA ASP A 395 -10.14 13.51 15.38
C ASP A 395 -10.80 14.88 15.71
N MET A 396 -10.56 15.89 14.88
CA MET A 396 -11.16 17.21 15.05
C MET A 396 -12.64 17.18 14.67
N ASP A 397 -13.49 17.73 15.53
CA ASP A 397 -14.93 17.86 15.26
C ASP A 397 -15.20 18.92 14.18
N LEU A 398 -15.49 18.46 12.96
CA LEU A 398 -15.85 19.30 11.82
C LEU A 398 -17.36 19.64 11.78
N THR A 399 -18.12 19.39 12.85
CA THR A 399 -19.52 19.84 12.96
C THR A 399 -19.62 21.20 13.66
N GLU A 400 -18.61 21.54 14.47
CA GLU A 400 -18.51 22.80 15.18
C GLU A 400 -17.90 23.90 14.30
N PRO A 401 -18.26 25.18 14.50
CA PRO A 401 -17.69 26.27 13.73
C PRO A 401 -16.19 26.43 13.98
N PHE A 402 -15.41 26.61 12.91
CA PHE A 402 -14.02 27.03 13.04
C PHE A 402 -13.90 28.37 13.81
N ARG A 403 -12.98 28.40 14.78
CA ARG A 403 -12.60 29.53 15.62
C ARG A 403 -11.89 30.62 14.82
N THR A 404 -12.36 31.85 14.97
CA THR A 404 -11.71 33.07 14.49
C THR A 404 -10.37 33.32 15.20
N LEU A 405 -9.52 34.15 14.61
CA LEU A 405 -8.25 34.56 15.24
C LEU A 405 -8.44 35.13 16.65
N GLU A 406 -9.50 35.92 16.90
CA GLU A 406 -9.77 36.47 18.23
C GLU A 406 -10.22 35.40 19.23
N GLU A 407 -10.99 34.40 18.79
CA GLU A 407 -11.36 33.24 19.62
C GLU A 407 -10.11 32.40 19.94
N GLN A 408 -9.22 32.18 18.96
CA GLN A 408 -7.99 31.41 19.13
C GLN A 408 -6.99 32.03 20.11
N LYS A 409 -7.04 33.35 20.36
CA LYS A 409 -6.23 33.99 21.42
C LYS A 409 -6.62 33.51 22.83
N LYS A 410 -7.87 33.09 23.01
CA LYS A 410 -8.40 32.61 24.30
C LYS A 410 -8.45 31.08 24.37
N ASP A 411 -8.77 30.46 23.25
CA ASP A 411 -8.90 29.02 23.09
C ASP A 411 -8.19 28.60 21.77
N PRO A 412 -6.86 28.41 21.79
CA PRO A 412 -6.09 28.04 20.61
C PRO A 412 -6.37 26.59 20.19
N TYR A 413 -6.21 26.30 18.90
CA TYR A 413 -6.18 24.91 18.43
C TYR A 413 -4.94 24.18 18.98
N PRO A 414 -4.97 22.83 19.02
CA PRO A 414 -3.77 22.04 19.33
C PRO A 414 -2.55 22.52 18.54
N SER A 415 -1.40 22.57 19.22
CA SER A 415 -0.19 23.21 18.68
C SER A 415 0.33 22.54 17.40
N ASN A 416 0.06 21.24 17.21
CA ASN A 416 0.41 20.48 16.02
C ASN A 416 -0.48 20.80 14.82
N LEU A 417 -1.65 21.40 14.99
CA LEU A 417 -2.62 21.59 13.91
C LEU A 417 -2.54 22.97 13.26
N ALA A 418 -2.86 23.00 11.97
CA ALA A 418 -3.13 24.18 11.18
C ALA A 418 -4.45 24.03 10.40
N THR A 419 -5.09 25.15 10.10
CA THR A 419 -6.25 25.19 9.21
C THR A 419 -5.81 25.42 7.77
N VAL A 420 -6.41 24.69 6.84
CA VAL A 420 -6.24 24.89 5.40
C VAL A 420 -7.60 25.07 4.74
N CYS A 421 -7.62 25.86 3.67
CA CYS A 421 -8.79 26.21 2.92
C CYS A 421 -8.61 25.77 1.47
N PHE A 422 -9.64 25.12 0.92
CA PHE A 422 -9.67 24.69 -0.47
C PHE A 422 -10.18 25.82 -1.36
N GLU A 423 -9.27 26.55 -1.99
CA GLU A 423 -9.55 27.74 -2.80
C GLU A 423 -9.56 27.41 -4.30
N GLY A 424 -10.59 27.87 -5.00
CA GLY A 424 -10.75 27.67 -6.45
C GLY A 424 -10.11 28.78 -7.28
N GLN A 425 -9.87 29.95 -6.69
CA GLN A 425 -9.28 31.09 -7.36
C GLN A 425 -7.79 31.20 -7.05
N TRP A 426 -7.00 30.99 -8.09
CA TRP A 426 -5.54 30.96 -8.04
C TRP A 426 -4.86 32.32 -8.16
N ASP A 427 -5.50 33.22 -8.88
CA ASP A 427 -4.97 34.54 -9.23
C ASP A 427 -5.55 35.61 -8.30
N ILE A 428 -5.54 35.36 -6.99
CA ILE A 428 -6.00 36.35 -6.01
C ILE A 428 -4.98 37.48 -5.95
N GLU A 429 -5.38 38.65 -6.44
CA GLU A 429 -4.58 39.85 -6.34
C GLU A 429 -4.42 40.30 -4.89
N GLU A 430 -3.19 40.71 -4.54
CA GLU A 430 -2.88 41.23 -3.21
C GLU A 430 -3.78 42.43 -2.86
N ASN A 431 -4.33 42.40 -1.64
CA ASN A 431 -5.26 43.38 -1.07
C ASN A 431 -6.58 43.53 -1.84
N LYS A 432 -6.96 42.56 -2.69
CA LYS A 432 -8.27 42.53 -3.36
C LYS A 432 -9.08 41.30 -2.92
N PRO A 433 -9.99 41.44 -1.94
CA PRO A 433 -10.79 40.33 -1.45
C PRO A 433 -11.67 39.73 -2.54
N VAL A 434 -11.61 38.41 -2.69
CA VAL A 434 -12.48 37.66 -3.61
C VAL A 434 -13.59 36.93 -2.86
N ASP A 435 -14.64 36.52 -3.57
CA ASP A 435 -15.60 35.57 -3.06
C ASP A 435 -15.19 34.16 -3.50
N TRP A 436 -15.23 33.21 -2.57
CA TRP A 436 -14.86 31.83 -2.80
C TRP A 436 -15.66 31.19 -3.94
N THR A 437 -14.98 30.37 -4.73
CA THR A 437 -15.59 29.53 -5.76
C THR A 437 -15.18 28.08 -5.59
N GLU A 438 -16.08 27.17 -5.96
CA GLU A 438 -15.78 25.74 -5.94
C GLU A 438 -14.56 25.47 -6.85
N PRO A 439 -13.51 24.81 -6.34
CA PRO A 439 -12.33 24.51 -7.14
C PRO A 439 -12.63 23.48 -8.22
N THR A 440 -12.01 23.65 -9.38
CA THR A 440 -12.12 22.71 -10.51
C THR A 440 -11.08 21.60 -10.44
N PHE A 441 -10.02 21.78 -9.63
CA PHE A 441 -8.92 20.83 -9.47
C PHE A 441 -8.56 20.66 -7.99
N TRP A 442 -8.29 19.42 -7.57
CA TRP A 442 -8.45 18.99 -6.17
C TRP A 442 -7.35 19.44 -5.20
N THR A 443 -6.15 19.70 -5.66
CA THR A 443 -4.96 19.54 -4.79
C THR A 443 -4.14 20.78 -4.63
N ASP A 444 -4.08 21.57 -5.70
CA ASP A 444 -3.27 22.75 -5.69
C ASP A 444 -3.95 23.77 -4.74
N GLY A 445 -5.28 23.84 -4.70
CA GLY A 445 -6.05 24.91 -4.05
C GLY A 445 -6.02 24.89 -2.53
N MET A 446 -5.40 23.88 -1.93
CA MET A 446 -5.30 23.72 -0.48
C MET A 446 -4.21 24.63 0.08
N LEU A 447 -4.62 25.77 0.65
CA LEU A 447 -3.73 26.79 1.19
C LEU A 447 -3.89 26.89 2.69
N TYR A 448 -2.80 27.16 3.42
CA TYR A 448 -2.93 27.57 4.81
C TYR A 448 -3.87 28.76 4.91
N CYS A 449 -4.75 28.76 5.91
CA CYS A 449 -5.67 29.86 6.08
C CYS A 449 -5.96 30.17 7.54
N HIS A 450 -6.27 31.45 7.80
CA HIS A 450 -6.64 31.95 9.12
C HIS A 450 -8.06 32.51 9.07
N ILE A 451 -8.90 32.11 10.02
CA ILE A 451 -10.30 32.52 10.06
C ILE A 451 -10.39 33.93 10.64
N LEU A 452 -10.75 34.91 9.80
CA LEU A 452 -10.87 36.31 10.21
C LEU A 452 -12.26 36.61 10.78
N LYS A 453 -13.31 36.16 10.06
CA LYS A 453 -14.71 36.33 10.46
C LYS A 453 -15.51 35.09 10.15
N ARG A 454 -16.61 34.93 10.89
CA ARG A 454 -17.60 33.87 10.72
C ARG A 454 -18.99 34.48 10.70
N GLU A 455 -19.77 34.13 9.70
CA GLU A 455 -21.16 34.56 9.54
C GLU A 455 -22.06 33.32 9.42
N LYS A 456 -23.24 33.36 10.04
CA LYS A 456 -24.20 32.26 9.92
C LYS A 456 -25.02 32.45 8.65
N GLY A 457 -24.98 31.48 7.75
CA GLY A 457 -25.75 31.48 6.51
C GLY A 457 -27.25 31.52 6.78
N SER A 458 -27.94 32.50 6.20
CA SER A 458 -29.35 32.79 6.44
C SER A 458 -30.31 31.65 6.07
N ASN A 459 -29.95 30.83 5.08
CA ASN A 459 -30.86 29.83 4.49
C ASN A 459 -30.53 28.37 4.85
N THR A 460 -29.29 28.08 5.22
CA THR A 460 -28.79 26.71 5.43
C THR A 460 -28.45 26.42 6.88
N GLY A 461 -28.31 27.45 7.72
CA GLY A 461 -27.76 27.33 9.07
C GLY A 461 -26.25 27.04 9.09
N SER A 462 -25.61 26.82 7.93
CA SER A 462 -24.17 26.57 7.80
C SER A 462 -23.39 27.88 7.92
N TYR A 463 -22.15 27.80 8.40
CA TYR A 463 -21.27 28.97 8.50
C TYR A 463 -20.59 29.28 7.17
N LEU A 464 -20.44 30.58 6.92
CA LEU A 464 -19.58 31.15 5.89
C LEU A 464 -18.45 31.91 6.58
N TYR A 465 -17.26 31.86 5.98
CA TYR A 465 -16.05 32.41 6.56
C TYR A 465 -15.42 33.46 5.65
N GLU A 466 -14.83 34.47 6.28
CA GLU A 466 -13.81 35.34 5.68
C GLU A 466 -12.46 34.84 6.19
N VAL A 467 -11.57 34.46 5.29
CA VAL A 467 -10.27 33.86 5.62
C VAL A 467 -9.14 34.65 4.99
N SER A 468 -8.00 34.69 5.67
CA SER A 468 -6.73 35.05 5.04
C SER A 468 -6.05 33.79 4.50
N LEU A 469 -5.46 33.86 3.31
CA LEU A 469 -4.82 32.74 2.61
C LEU A 469 -3.30 32.89 2.55
N GLY A 470 -2.61 31.78 2.70
CA GLY A 470 -1.15 31.66 2.62
C GLY A 470 -0.64 31.25 1.24
N TYR A 471 -0.54 32.23 0.35
CA TYR A 471 0.12 32.11 -0.95
C TYR A 471 1.64 32.30 -0.80
N ARG A 472 2.38 31.26 -0.36
CA ARG A 472 3.84 31.00 -0.57
C ARG A 472 4.41 30.02 0.48
N LYS A 473 5.61 29.48 0.21
CA LYS A 473 6.40 28.59 1.10
C LYS A 473 6.97 29.27 2.36
N GLU A 474 6.67 30.54 2.61
CA GLU A 474 7.12 31.23 3.82
C GLU A 474 6.13 30.98 4.97
N PRO A 475 6.57 31.02 6.24
CA PRO A 475 5.66 30.94 7.37
C PRO A 475 4.61 32.06 7.23
N HIS A 476 3.36 31.68 7.00
CA HIS A 476 2.25 32.62 6.81
C HIS A 476 1.89 33.26 8.16
N PRO A 477 2.22 34.54 8.38
CA PRO A 477 1.94 35.20 9.64
C PRO A 477 0.43 35.25 9.91
N LEU A 478 0.04 35.09 11.17
CA LEU A 478 -1.37 35.16 11.57
C LEU A 478 -2.04 36.49 11.21
N ASP A 479 -1.26 37.55 11.08
CA ASP A 479 -1.69 38.91 10.76
C ASP A 479 -1.58 39.27 9.26
N ASP A 480 -1.07 38.36 8.42
CA ASP A 480 -1.05 38.57 6.98
C ASP A 480 -2.49 38.60 6.46
N ARG A 481 -2.87 39.70 5.81
CA ARG A 481 -4.20 39.93 5.23
C ARG A 481 -4.12 40.27 3.74
N ARG A 482 -3.00 39.92 3.10
CA ARG A 482 -2.76 40.21 1.67
C ARG A 482 -3.74 39.48 0.76
N TYR A 483 -4.12 38.25 1.09
CA TYR A 483 -4.99 37.43 0.26
C TYR A 483 -6.23 37.04 1.04
N ILE A 484 -7.37 37.65 0.72
CA ILE A 484 -8.63 37.44 1.45
C ILE A 484 -9.63 36.72 0.55
N SER A 485 -10.19 35.63 1.05
CA SER A 485 -11.32 34.93 0.44
C SER A 485 -12.54 35.02 1.36
N ARG A 486 -13.66 35.45 0.82
CA ARG A 486 -14.94 35.65 1.51
C ARG A 486 -15.92 34.56 1.13
N LYS A 487 -16.95 34.36 1.96
CA LYS A 487 -18.00 33.36 1.72
C LYS A 487 -17.44 31.95 1.56
N VAL A 488 -16.28 31.66 2.16
CA VAL A 488 -15.71 30.32 2.19
C VAL A 488 -16.68 29.41 2.95
N PRO A 489 -17.21 28.33 2.37
CA PRO A 489 -18.13 27.46 3.06
C PRO A 489 -17.38 26.59 4.06
N HIS A 490 -18.08 26.17 5.11
CA HIS A 490 -17.52 25.26 6.12
C HIS A 490 -16.82 24.03 5.53
N LYS A 491 -17.42 23.41 4.50
CA LYS A 491 -16.86 22.22 3.81
C LYS A 491 -15.52 22.45 3.11
N ALA A 492 -15.11 23.70 2.89
CA ALA A 492 -13.86 24.04 2.23
C ALA A 492 -12.70 24.21 3.22
N ILE A 493 -12.92 24.04 4.53
CA ILE A 493 -11.92 24.23 5.56
C ILE A 493 -11.68 22.89 6.26
N MET A 494 -10.43 22.56 6.52
CA MET A 494 -10.06 21.36 7.27
C MET A 494 -8.80 21.58 8.11
N PHE A 495 -8.52 20.63 8.99
CA PHE A 495 -7.28 20.59 9.76
C PHE A 495 -6.24 19.71 9.07
N VAL A 496 -4.98 20.10 9.24
CA VAL A 496 -3.79 19.33 8.84
C VAL A 496 -2.75 19.44 9.94
N ASP A 497 -1.81 18.51 9.98
CA ASP A 497 -0.61 18.69 10.79
C ASP A 497 0.25 19.82 10.23
N LYS A 498 0.86 20.58 11.14
CA LYS A 498 1.94 21.49 10.78
C LYS A 498 3.17 20.68 10.35
N PRO A 499 4.05 21.26 9.53
CA PRO A 499 5.26 20.59 9.07
C PRO A 499 6.07 20.05 10.24
N TYR A 500 6.51 18.80 10.12
CA TYR A 500 7.31 18.10 11.12
C TYR A 500 6.63 17.91 12.49
N LYS A 501 5.29 17.97 12.56
CA LYS A 501 4.54 17.80 13.83
C LYS A 501 3.75 16.50 13.95
N SER A 502 3.57 15.75 12.86
CA SER A 502 2.91 14.44 12.92
C SER A 502 3.74 13.43 13.73
N ASP A 503 3.14 12.31 14.14
CA ASP A 503 3.89 11.23 14.81
C ASP A 503 5.03 10.65 13.95
N MET A 504 4.97 10.81 12.62
CA MET A 504 6.04 10.38 11.72
C MET A 504 7.38 11.11 11.99
N HIS A 505 7.37 12.17 12.81
CA HIS A 505 8.55 12.93 13.23
C HIS A 505 8.91 12.73 14.70
N LEU A 506 8.28 11.79 15.41
CA LEU A 506 8.69 11.47 16.77
C LEU A 506 10.15 11.02 16.76
N LYS A 507 10.97 11.66 17.59
CA LYS A 507 12.41 11.39 17.68
C LYS A 507 12.71 9.92 17.95
N ASP A 508 11.91 9.30 18.80
CA ASP A 508 12.07 7.91 19.24
C ASP A 508 11.08 6.99 18.48
N SER A 509 10.78 7.29 17.22
CA SER A 509 9.98 6.40 16.36
C SER A 509 10.86 5.35 15.69
N PHE A 510 10.33 4.14 15.54
CA PHE A 510 11.10 3.03 14.97
C PHE A 510 11.42 3.23 13.49
N ARG A 511 12.70 3.08 13.12
CA ARG A 511 13.18 3.16 11.73
C ARG A 511 14.06 1.97 11.40
N HIS A 512 13.52 1.01 10.65
CA HIS A 512 14.28 -0.15 10.19
C HIS A 512 13.65 -0.78 8.95
N PRO A 513 14.40 -0.98 7.85
CA PRO A 513 13.91 -1.68 6.69
C PRO A 513 13.73 -3.17 6.95
N ILE A 514 12.88 -3.78 6.15
CA ILE A 514 12.55 -5.19 6.21
C ILE A 514 13.70 -6.00 5.63
N GLY A 515 14.17 -7.03 6.32
CA GLY A 515 15.25 -7.89 5.83
C GLY A 515 14.82 -8.74 4.64
N ILE A 516 15.72 -8.93 3.67
CA ILE A 516 15.56 -9.93 2.62
C ILE A 516 16.24 -11.23 3.06
N PRO A 517 15.56 -12.39 2.98
CA PRO A 517 16.18 -13.69 3.24
C PRO A 517 17.44 -13.89 2.42
N ASP A 518 18.51 -14.40 3.04
CA ASP A 518 19.82 -14.54 2.41
C ASP A 518 19.74 -15.26 1.07
N GLU A 519 18.93 -16.32 0.94
CA GLU A 519 18.77 -17.09 -0.28
C GLU A 519 18.21 -16.30 -1.48
N LEU A 520 17.62 -15.13 -1.24
CA LEU A 520 17.15 -14.23 -2.29
C LEU A 520 18.18 -13.16 -2.65
N ILE A 521 19.22 -12.96 -1.84
CA ILE A 521 20.26 -11.96 -2.13
C ILE A 521 21.18 -12.51 -3.24
N PRO A 522 21.28 -11.83 -4.39
CA PRO A 522 22.19 -12.26 -5.44
C PRO A 522 23.64 -12.29 -4.96
N GLU A 523 24.38 -13.33 -5.32
CA GLU A 523 25.75 -13.54 -4.86
C GLU A 523 26.67 -12.36 -5.20
N HIS A 524 26.49 -11.79 -6.40
CA HIS A 524 27.27 -10.64 -6.87
C HIS A 524 27.00 -9.35 -6.09
N TRP A 525 25.92 -9.26 -5.32
CA TRP A 525 25.57 -8.10 -4.50
C TRP A 525 26.23 -8.17 -3.11
N ARG A 526 26.47 -9.39 -2.60
CA ARG A 526 27.11 -9.61 -1.29
C ARG A 526 28.57 -9.17 -1.27
N VAL A 527 29.28 -9.32 -2.38
CA VAL A 527 30.74 -9.11 -2.46
C VAL A 527 31.13 -7.62 -2.45
N THR A 528 30.21 -6.72 -2.83
CA THR A 528 30.49 -5.27 -2.91
C THR A 528 30.13 -4.49 -1.65
N ALA A 529 29.54 -5.15 -0.65
CA ALA A 529 29.12 -4.57 0.64
C ALA A 529 30.28 -4.20 1.59
N VAL A 530 31.52 -4.59 1.28
CA VAL A 530 32.69 -4.49 2.19
C VAL A 530 33.69 -3.41 1.72
N GLN A 531 33.28 -2.44 0.90
CA GLN A 531 34.09 -1.28 0.54
C GLN A 531 33.30 0.00 0.76
#